data_AF-A0AAW2UMY7-F1
#
_entry.id   AF-A0AAW2UMY7-F1
#
_cell.length_a   1.000
_cell.length_b   1.000
_cell.length_c   1.000
_cell.angle_alpha   90.00
_cell.angle_beta   90.00
_cell.angle_gamma   90.00
#
_symmetry.space_group_name_H-M   'P 1'
#
loop_
_entity.id
_entity.type
_entity.pdbx_description
1 polymer ?
#
loop_
_entity_poly.entity_id
_entity_poly.type
_entity_poly.pdbx_seq_one_letter_code
_entity_poly.pdbx_strand_id
1 'polypeptide(L)'
;MWQKWLRTWEEGTDDHDMGQAGDAELFVQTLNLSGGRSSKISGVLDEAVLSHPKYQQLLQVTTRVCHHLRLFQNRKVQEGDMGGGITAVQIESDMQELVKLVLTQCSGDLDYSTKQKFLAVARSFYYTAYCSPGTINFHIAKVLFDRVI
;
A
#
# COMPACT_ATOMS: atom_id res chain seq x y z
N MET A 1 11.73 -10.65 4.24
CA MET A 1 10.38 -10.05 4.10
C MET A 1 9.49 -10.40 5.29
N TRP A 2 8.80 -11.55 5.31
CA TRP A 2 7.87 -11.90 6.39
C TRP A 2 8.51 -11.93 7.77
N GLN A 3 9.71 -12.51 7.91
CA GLN A 3 10.46 -12.49 9.18
C GLN A 3 10.89 -11.08 9.60
N LYS A 4 11.28 -10.22 8.63
CA LYS A 4 11.64 -8.81 8.90
C LYS A 4 10.41 -8.05 9.40
N TRP A 5 9.29 -8.20 8.71
CA TRP A 5 8.00 -7.61 9.10
C TRP A 5 7.55 -8.08 10.49
N LEU A 6 7.65 -9.38 10.76
CA LEU A 6 7.26 -9.95 12.05
C LEU A 6 8.11 -9.39 13.19
N ARG A 7 9.43 -9.28 13.00
CA ARG A 7 10.31 -8.64 13.99
C ARG A 7 9.97 -7.17 14.21
N THR A 8 9.73 -6.39 13.15
CA THR A 8 9.30 -4.99 13.31
C THR A 8 7.94 -4.85 14.01
N TRP A 9 7.08 -5.87 13.89
CA TRP A 9 5.82 -5.92 14.61
C TRP A 9 6.02 -6.29 16.09
N GLU A 10 6.90 -7.24 16.40
CA GLU A 10 7.25 -7.68 17.76
C GLU A 10 8.08 -6.64 18.54
N GLU A 11 8.99 -5.93 17.86
CA GLU A 11 9.87 -4.90 18.42
C GLU A 11 9.18 -3.53 18.56
N GLY A 12 7.93 -3.41 18.09
CA GLY A 12 7.10 -2.22 18.25
C GLY A 12 6.77 -1.96 19.73
N THR A 13 7.63 -1.16 20.36
CA THR A 13 7.39 -0.42 21.62
C THR A 13 5.97 0.15 21.68
N ASP A 14 5.40 0.27 22.89
CA ASP A 14 4.05 0.69 23.34
C ASP A 14 3.25 1.77 22.54
N ASP A 15 3.84 2.36 21.50
CA ASP A 15 3.19 3.19 20.51
C ASP A 15 2.57 2.31 19.40
N HIS A 16 1.24 2.11 19.50
CA HIS A 16 0.40 1.27 18.62
C HIS A 16 0.55 1.52 17.10
N ASP A 17 1.25 2.58 16.70
CA ASP A 17 1.31 3.12 15.34
C ASP A 17 2.50 2.59 14.51
N MET A 18 3.61 2.20 15.15
CA MET A 18 4.85 1.81 14.44
C MET A 18 4.87 0.35 13.97
N GLY A 19 4.23 -0.58 14.70
CA GLY A 19 4.13 -1.99 14.30
C GLY A 19 3.37 -2.22 12.98
N GLN A 20 2.70 -1.18 12.48
CA GLN A 20 1.81 -1.19 11.32
C GLN A 20 2.44 -0.55 10.06
N ALA A 21 3.59 0.12 10.20
CA ALA A 21 4.29 0.76 9.09
C ALA A 21 4.83 -0.24 8.04
N GLY A 22 5.00 -1.51 8.42
CA GLY A 22 5.53 -2.56 7.53
C GLY A 22 4.52 -3.21 6.59
N ASP A 23 3.21 -3.02 6.79
CA ASP A 23 2.17 -3.79 6.07
C ASP A 23 2.18 -3.51 4.57
N ALA A 24 2.33 -2.23 4.19
CA ALA A 24 2.38 -1.84 2.78
C ALA A 24 3.59 -2.44 2.06
N GLU A 25 4.77 -2.42 2.70
CA GLU A 25 5.98 -3.07 2.19
C GLU A 25 5.75 -4.58 1.99
N LEU A 26 5.18 -5.25 3.00
CA LEU A 26 4.90 -6.68 2.96
C LEU A 26 3.95 -7.05 1.81
N PHE A 27 2.85 -6.30 1.64
CA PHE A 27 1.87 -6.56 0.58
C PHE A 27 2.46 -6.34 -0.81
N VAL A 28 3.15 -5.22 -1.03
CA VAL A 28 3.80 -4.94 -2.32
C VAL A 28 4.79 -6.05 -2.67
N GLN A 29 5.66 -6.40 -1.73
CA GLN A 29 6.68 -7.41 -1.98
C GLN A 29 6.05 -8.79 -2.21
N THR A 30 4.96 -9.14 -1.50
CA THR A 30 4.20 -10.38 -1.74
C THR A 30 3.54 -10.41 -3.12
N LEU A 31 2.92 -9.30 -3.56
CA LEU A 31 2.34 -9.18 -4.91
C LEU A 31 3.41 -9.23 -6.01
N ASN A 32 4.60 -8.73 -5.70
CA ASN A 32 5.73 -8.81 -6.60
C ASN A 32 6.21 -10.25 -6.78
N LEU A 33 6.25 -11.04 -5.71
CA LEU A 33 6.57 -12.47 -5.75
C LEU A 33 5.50 -13.33 -6.43
N SER A 34 4.20 -13.02 -6.23
CA SER A 34 3.10 -13.83 -6.76
C SER A 34 2.78 -13.56 -8.25
N GLY A 35 3.30 -12.47 -8.82
CA GLY A 35 3.13 -12.18 -10.24
C GLY A 35 3.99 -13.11 -11.10
N GLY A 36 3.38 -14.11 -11.73
CA GLY A 36 4.04 -15.19 -12.52
C GLY A 36 4.90 -14.79 -13.73
N ARG A 37 5.35 -13.52 -13.82
CA ARG A 37 6.32 -13.02 -14.82
C ARG A 37 7.76 -13.02 -14.31
N SER A 38 8.03 -13.49 -13.10
CA SER A 38 9.40 -13.75 -12.64
C SER A 38 10.02 -14.87 -13.47
N SER A 39 10.65 -14.48 -14.57
CA SER A 39 11.46 -15.40 -15.35
C SER A 39 12.64 -15.84 -14.49
N LYS A 40 12.85 -17.17 -14.46
CA LYS A 40 14.05 -17.91 -14.06
C LYS A 40 14.13 -18.38 -12.60
N ILE A 41 13.61 -19.59 -12.40
CA ILE A 41 14.17 -20.72 -11.62
C ILE A 41 14.24 -20.56 -10.08
N SER A 42 14.06 -19.36 -9.53
CA SER A 42 13.96 -19.16 -8.08
C SER A 42 12.81 -18.21 -7.79
N GLY A 43 11.89 -18.58 -6.90
CA GLY A 43 10.79 -17.71 -6.43
C GLY A 43 11.29 -16.53 -5.59
N VAL A 44 12.43 -15.95 -5.97
CA VAL A 44 13.12 -14.85 -5.32
C VAL A 44 12.90 -13.62 -6.16
N LEU A 45 12.46 -12.54 -5.51
CA LEU A 45 12.39 -11.24 -6.13
C LEU A 45 13.82 -10.81 -6.48
N ASP A 46 14.09 -10.52 -7.75
CA ASP A 46 15.43 -10.17 -8.21
C ASP A 46 15.98 -9.00 -7.38
N GLU A 47 17.12 -9.21 -6.70
CA GLU A 47 17.79 -8.18 -5.89
C GLU A 47 18.10 -6.93 -6.73
N ALA A 48 18.28 -7.08 -8.05
CA ALA A 48 18.42 -5.95 -8.96
C ALA A 48 17.15 -5.11 -9.07
N VAL A 49 15.96 -5.72 -9.00
CA VAL A 49 14.67 -5.02 -8.99
C VAL A 49 14.44 -4.34 -7.64
N LEU A 50 14.75 -5.02 -6.54
CA LEU A 50 14.66 -4.44 -5.18
C LEU A 50 15.60 -3.24 -5.03
N SER A 51 16.80 -3.30 -5.57
CA SER A 51 17.80 -2.23 -5.51
C SER A 51 17.54 -1.09 -6.49
N HIS A 52 16.54 -1.23 -7.38
CA HIS A 52 16.24 -0.21 -8.37
C HIS A 52 15.78 1.10 -7.70
N PRO A 53 16.36 2.27 -8.02
CA PRO A 53 16.04 3.53 -7.33
C PRO A 53 14.55 3.88 -7.34
N LYS A 54 13.88 3.66 -8.48
CA LYS A 54 12.43 3.87 -8.59
C LYS A 54 11.61 2.89 -7.76
N TYR A 55 12.11 1.66 -7.53
CA TYR A 55 11.42 0.69 -6.69
C TYR A 55 11.41 1.19 -5.26
N GLN A 56 12.57 1.64 -4.77
CA GLN A 56 12.72 2.24 -3.44
C GLN A 56 11.87 3.50 -3.28
N GLN A 57 11.84 4.37 -4.29
CA GLN A 57 10.99 5.57 -4.27
C GLN A 57 9.49 5.21 -4.21
N LEU A 58 9.03 4.28 -5.06
CA LEU A 58 7.65 3.79 -5.03
C LEU A 58 7.30 3.16 -3.69
N LEU A 59 8.20 2.39 -3.11
CA LEU A 59 8.02 1.76 -1.80
C LEU A 59 7.87 2.82 -0.71
N GLN A 60 8.75 3.81 -0.66
CA GLN A 60 8.71 4.88 0.31
C GLN A 60 7.39 5.66 0.25
N VAL A 61 6.98 6.09 -0.95
CA VAL A 61 5.73 6.87 -1.11
C VAL A 61 4.51 6.01 -0.79
N THR A 62 4.48 4.74 -1.21
CA THR A 62 3.37 3.82 -0.91
C THR A 62 3.23 3.59 0.59
N THR A 63 4.33 3.31 1.29
CA THR A 63 4.33 3.13 2.75
C THR A 63 3.86 4.40 3.45
N ARG A 64 4.31 5.58 3.00
CA ARG A 64 3.87 6.87 3.55
C ARG A 64 2.37 7.10 3.38
N VAL A 65 1.84 6.89 2.17
CA VAL A 65 0.39 6.96 1.88
C VAL A 65 -0.40 6.02 2.78
N CYS A 66 0.00 4.75 2.84
CA CYS A 66 -0.70 3.73 3.63
C CYS A 66 -0.68 4.03 5.13
N HIS A 67 0.44 4.54 5.64
CA HIS A 67 0.57 4.94 7.04
C HIS A 67 -0.33 6.15 7.37
N HIS A 68 -0.31 7.19 6.54
CA HIS A 68 -1.19 8.36 6.69
C HIS A 68 -2.68 7.98 6.64
N LEU A 69 -3.07 7.10 5.72
CA LEU A 69 -4.44 6.60 5.62
C LEU A 69 -4.88 5.81 6.85
N ARG A 70 -3.97 5.03 7.45
CA ARG A 70 -4.27 4.28 8.66
C ARG A 70 -4.43 5.18 9.87
N LEU A 71 -3.54 6.16 10.02
CA LEU A 71 -3.66 7.20 11.05
C LEU A 71 -4.99 7.95 10.95
N PHE A 72 -5.38 8.31 9.74
CA PHE A 72 -6.69 8.91 9.47
C PHE A 72 -7.85 7.98 9.86
N GLN A 73 -7.79 6.70 9.47
CA GLN A 73 -8.81 5.71 9.80
C GLN A 73 -8.95 5.49 11.31
N ASN A 74 -7.84 5.36 12.04
CA ASN A 74 -7.83 5.15 13.50
C ASN A 74 -8.46 6.35 14.24
N ARG A 75 -8.14 7.57 13.82
CA ARG A 75 -8.73 8.80 14.41
C ARG A 75 -10.23 8.91 14.15
N LYS A 76 -10.68 8.56 12.94
CA LYS A 76 -12.11 8.54 12.59
C LYS A 76 -12.92 7.61 13.50
N VAL A 77 -12.31 6.53 13.99
CA VAL A 77 -12.93 5.59 14.94
C VAL A 77 -12.94 6.14 16.37
N GLN A 78 -11.92 6.91 16.78
CA GLN A 78 -11.73 7.33 18.18
C GLN A 78 -12.34 8.70 18.53
N GLU A 79 -12.27 9.72 17.67
CA GLU A 79 -12.44 11.12 18.12
C GLU A 79 -13.56 11.93 17.46
N GLY A 80 -14.30 11.41 16.48
CA GLY A 80 -15.39 12.18 15.86
C GLY A 80 -14.93 13.54 15.32
N ASP A 81 -14.16 13.51 14.23
CA ASP A 81 -13.84 14.67 13.37
C ASP A 81 -13.34 15.95 14.08
N MET A 82 -12.30 15.85 14.91
CA MET A 82 -11.58 17.03 15.42
C MET A 82 -10.17 17.16 14.81
N GLY A 83 -10.14 17.72 13.60
CA GLY A 83 -9.19 18.68 12.99
C GLY A 83 -7.67 18.76 13.28
N GLY A 84 -7.04 17.89 14.07
CA GLY A 84 -5.65 18.06 14.54
C GLY A 84 -4.62 17.02 14.10
N GLY A 85 -4.93 16.17 13.12
CA GLY A 85 -4.05 15.11 12.60
C GLY A 85 -3.72 15.28 11.12
N ILE A 86 -2.83 14.41 10.60
CA ILE A 86 -2.49 14.31 9.16
C ILE A 86 -3.69 14.67 8.31
N THR A 87 -3.55 15.74 7.54
CA THR A 87 -4.68 16.33 6.85
C THR A 87 -4.99 15.53 5.60
N ALA A 88 -6.26 15.51 5.18
CA ALA A 88 -6.65 14.96 3.89
C ALA A 88 -5.76 15.51 2.75
N VAL A 89 -5.27 16.75 2.87
CA VAL A 89 -4.33 17.37 1.93
C VAL A 89 -3.00 16.61 1.82
N GLN A 90 -2.43 16.12 2.93
CA GLN A 90 -1.19 15.34 2.92
C GLN A 90 -1.39 13.99 2.23
N ILE A 91 -2.50 13.30 2.55
CA ILE A 91 -2.87 12.03 1.90
C ILE A 91 -3.04 12.23 0.39
N GLU A 92 -3.76 13.26 -0.03
CA GLU A 92 -3.96 13.57 -1.45
C GLU A 92 -2.64 13.92 -2.15
N SER A 93 -1.78 14.71 -1.52
CA SER A 93 -0.46 15.06 -2.07
C SER A 93 0.41 13.81 -2.29
N ASP A 94 0.47 12.93 -1.30
CA ASP A 94 1.24 11.69 -1.39
C ASP A 94 0.67 10.74 -2.44
N MET A 95 -0.67 10.64 -2.53
CA MET A 95 -1.33 9.81 -3.53
C MET A 95 -1.11 10.35 -4.95
N GLN A 96 -1.13 11.68 -5.14
CA GLN A 96 -0.78 12.30 -6.41
C GLN A 96 0.68 12.04 -6.81
N GLU A 97 1.62 12.10 -5.86
CA GLU A 97 3.02 11.72 -6.10
C GLU A 97 3.10 10.26 -6.57
N LEU A 98 2.43 9.34 -5.87
CA LEU A 98 2.42 7.93 -6.22
C LEU A 98 1.89 7.68 -7.64
N VAL A 99 0.75 8.30 -7.98
CA VAL A 99 0.15 8.18 -9.32
C VAL A 99 1.10 8.70 -10.40
N LYS A 100 1.76 9.84 -10.16
CA LYS A 100 2.77 10.38 -11.10
C LYS A 100 3.93 9.41 -11.31
N LEU A 101 4.47 8.83 -10.24
CA LEU A 101 5.58 7.87 -10.32
C LEU A 101 5.20 6.60 -11.09
N VAL A 102 3.97 6.13 -10.92
CA VAL A 102 3.46 4.92 -11.58
C VAL A 102 3.20 5.15 -13.06
N LEU A 103 2.60 6.29 -13.43
CA LEU A 103 2.23 6.61 -14.80
C LEU A 103 3.41 7.10 -15.66
N THR A 104 4.42 7.72 -15.05
CA THR A 104 5.61 8.18 -15.78
C THR A 104 6.43 6.98 -16.27
N GLN A 105 6.72 6.97 -17.57
CA GLN A 105 7.57 5.97 -18.24
C GLN A 105 8.87 6.63 -18.72
N CYS A 106 10.01 6.00 -18.45
CA CYS A 106 11.34 6.44 -18.90
C CYS A 106 12.11 5.27 -19.53
N SER A 107 13.21 5.56 -20.23
CA SER A 107 14.14 4.51 -20.65
C SER A 107 14.81 3.85 -19.42
N GLY A 108 14.91 2.52 -19.40
CA GLY A 108 15.44 1.78 -18.26
C GLY A 108 14.52 1.74 -17.03
N ASP A 109 13.25 2.07 -17.21
CA ASP A 109 12.26 2.11 -16.12
C ASP A 109 11.79 0.72 -15.68
N LEU A 110 11.22 0.66 -14.47
CA LEU A 110 10.52 -0.53 -13.98
C LEU A 110 9.32 -0.86 -14.85
N ASP A 111 9.08 -2.16 -15.00
CA ASP A 111 7.91 -2.65 -15.69
C ASP A 111 6.61 -2.05 -15.11
N TYR A 112 5.70 -1.70 -16.00
CA TYR A 112 4.44 -1.08 -15.64
C TYR A 112 3.62 -1.97 -14.69
N SER A 113 3.66 -3.29 -14.85
CA SER A 113 2.92 -4.21 -13.95
C SER A 113 3.50 -4.22 -12.54
N THR A 114 4.82 -4.03 -12.38
CA THR A 114 5.45 -3.85 -11.07
C THR A 114 4.99 -2.55 -10.43
N LYS A 115 5.01 -1.43 -11.17
CA LYS A 115 4.55 -0.12 -10.68
C LYS A 115 3.07 -0.15 -10.26
N GLN A 116 2.22 -0.83 -11.02
CA GLN A 116 0.78 -0.96 -10.71
C GLN A 116 0.50 -1.67 -9.38
N LYS A 117 1.36 -2.58 -8.92
CA LYS A 117 1.17 -3.28 -7.64
C LYS A 117 1.28 -2.32 -6.45
N PHE A 118 2.19 -1.35 -6.51
CA PHE A 118 2.27 -0.28 -5.51
C PHE A 118 0.97 0.53 -5.44
N LEU A 119 0.47 0.96 -6.60
CA LEU A 119 -0.79 1.71 -6.68
C LEU A 119 -1.99 0.89 -6.21
N ALA A 120 -2.02 -0.42 -6.50
CA ALA A 120 -3.07 -1.32 -6.05
C ALA A 120 -3.11 -1.42 -4.51
N VAL A 121 -1.95 -1.54 -3.86
CA VAL A 121 -1.87 -1.56 -2.38
C VAL A 121 -2.36 -0.23 -1.81
N ALA A 122 -1.87 0.91 -2.30
CA ALA A 122 -2.30 2.23 -1.82
C ALA A 122 -3.80 2.46 -2.00
N ARG A 123 -4.37 2.09 -3.16
CA ARG A 123 -5.82 2.20 -3.42
C ARG A 123 -6.66 1.35 -2.47
N SER A 124 -6.19 0.15 -2.12
CA SER A 124 -6.88 -0.70 -1.15
C SER A 124 -6.94 -0.04 0.22
N PHE A 125 -5.83 0.53 0.72
CA PHE A 125 -5.81 1.29 1.97
C PHE A 125 -6.69 2.54 1.91
N TYR A 126 -6.67 3.23 0.78
CA TYR A 126 -7.45 4.45 0.58
C TYR A 126 -8.95 4.12 0.67
N TYR A 127 -9.37 3.07 -0.03
CA TYR A 127 -10.74 2.59 -0.01
C TYR A 127 -11.19 2.20 1.40
N THR A 128 -10.37 1.45 2.17
CA THR A 128 -10.72 1.05 3.54
C THR A 128 -10.79 2.22 4.50
N ALA A 129 -9.99 3.27 4.31
CA ALA A 129 -9.98 4.43 5.19
C ALA A 129 -11.22 5.34 4.98
N TYR A 130 -11.68 5.48 3.74
CA TYR A 130 -12.78 6.39 3.40
C TYR A 130 -14.15 5.71 3.41
N CYS A 131 -14.26 4.44 3.02
CA CYS A 131 -15.53 3.72 3.00
C CYS A 131 -15.94 3.22 4.39
N SER A 132 -17.22 3.34 4.72
CA SER A 132 -17.76 2.77 5.96
C SER A 132 -17.79 1.23 5.89
N PRO A 133 -17.78 0.50 7.01
CA PRO A 133 -17.95 -0.95 7.01
C PRO A 133 -19.21 -1.41 6.28
N GLY A 134 -20.31 -0.66 6.38
CA GLY A 134 -21.54 -0.94 5.64
C GLY A 134 -21.37 -0.82 4.13
N THR A 135 -20.69 0.23 3.66
CA THR A 135 -20.33 0.41 2.24
C THR A 135 -19.42 -0.71 1.74
N ILE A 136 -18.42 -1.09 2.53
CA ILE A 136 -17.48 -2.17 2.19
C ILE A 136 -18.24 -3.49 2.04
N ASN A 137 -19.09 -3.86 3.01
CA ASN A 137 -19.88 -5.09 2.95
C ASN A 137 -20.84 -5.11 1.76
N PHE A 138 -21.48 -3.97 1.45
CA PHE A 138 -22.32 -3.86 0.27
C PHE A 138 -21.53 -4.04 -1.04
N HIS A 139 -20.35 -3.43 -1.15
CA HIS A 139 -19.49 -3.61 -2.33
C HIS A 139 -18.95 -5.04 -2.44
N ILE A 140 -18.59 -5.69 -1.33
CA ILE A 140 -18.21 -7.12 -1.32
C ILE A 140 -19.36 -7.97 -1.86
N ALA A 141 -20.59 -7.73 -1.38
CA ALA A 141 -21.76 -8.46 -1.84
C ALA A 141 -21.95 -8.33 -3.35
N LYS A 142 -21.96 -7.08 -3.83
CA LYS A 142 -22.18 -6.74 -5.23
C LYS A 142 -21.07 -7.24 -6.16
N VAL A 143 -19.80 -7.16 -5.76
CA VAL A 143 -18.67 -7.50 -6.64
C VAL A 143 -18.39 -9.01 -6.68
N LEU A 144 -18.57 -9.71 -5.55
CA LEU A 144 -18.20 -11.13 -5.45
C LEU A 144 -19.37 -12.08 -5.67
N PHE A 145 -20.61 -11.67 -5.37
CA PHE A 145 -21.76 -12.60 -5.36
C PHE A 145 -22.87 -12.24 -6.35
N ASP A 146 -23.00 -10.98 -6.78
CA ASP A 146 -23.98 -10.61 -7.80
C ASP A 146 -23.43 -10.87 -9.20
N ARG A 147 -24.23 -11.54 -10.04
CA ARG A 147 -23.89 -11.73 -11.46
C ARG A 147 -24.22 -10.47 -12.25
N VAL A 148 -23.30 -10.05 -13.10
CA VAL A 148 -23.59 -9.06 -14.15
C VAL A 148 -24.43 -9.76 -15.22
N ILE A 149 -25.64 -9.24 -15.46
CA ILE A 149 -26.55 -9.73 -16.51
C ILE A 149 -26.24 -9.00 -17.82
#